data_AF-A0A1C6SSA1-F1
#
_entry.id   AF-A0A1C6SSA1-F1
#
_cell.length_a   1.000
_cell.length_b   1.000
_cell.length_c   1.000
_cell.angle_alpha   90.00
_cell.angle_beta   90.00
_cell.angle_gamma   90.00
#
_symmetry.space_group_name_H-M   'P 1'
#
loop_
_entity.id
_entity.type
_entity.pdbx_description
1 polymer ?
#
loop_
_entity_poly.entity_id
_entity_poly.type
_entity_poly.pdbx_seq_one_letter_code
_entity_poly.pdbx_strand_id
1 'polypeptide(L)'
;MIRINGRRYGTALQIAAHLGPDVTTDMIRKWADPDREAKPLTAIRAGRNVYYPLDEATDIEATKHLSGRGRPRRLDEKIMAAASFVH
;
A
#
# COMPACT_ATOMS: atom_id res chain seq x y z
N MET A 1 0.66 15.32 1.48
CA MET A 1 -0.51 14.46 1.68
C MET A 1 -1.65 15.29 2.24
N ILE A 2 -2.89 14.88 1.97
CA ILE A 2 -4.12 15.52 2.42
C ILE A 2 -4.95 14.53 3.24
N ARG A 3 -5.89 15.01 4.05
CA ARG A 3 -6.86 14.16 4.76
C ARG A 3 -8.27 14.45 4.25
N ILE A 4 -9.01 13.40 3.93
CA ILE A 4 -10.42 13.47 3.51
C ILE A 4 -11.18 12.43 4.32
N ASN A 5 -12.20 12.85 5.08
CA ASN A 5 -13.02 11.96 5.92
C ASN A 5 -12.20 11.02 6.82
N GLY A 6 -11.11 11.52 7.42
CA GLY A 6 -10.21 10.73 8.28
C GLY A 6 -9.18 9.86 7.53
N ARG A 7 -9.35 9.62 6.23
CA ARG A 7 -8.37 8.90 5.39
C ARG A 7 -7.27 9.82 4.89
N ARG A 8 -6.04 9.29 4.81
CA ARG A 8 -4.87 10.01 4.27
C ARG A 8 -4.70 9.69 2.80
N TYR A 9 -4.56 10.74 2.00
CA TYR A 9 -4.34 10.65 0.57
C TYR A 9 -3.03 11.34 0.18
N GLY A 10 -2.32 10.78 -0.78
CA GLY A 10 -1.08 11.32 -1.30
C GLY A 10 -0.97 11.14 -2.81
N THR A 11 -0.10 11.93 -3.44
CA THR A 11 0.30 11.62 -4.82
C THR A 11 1.09 10.31 -4.85
N ALA A 12 1.23 9.67 -6.03
CA ALA A 12 2.03 8.44 -6.16
C ALA A 12 3.45 8.60 -5.57
N LEU A 13 4.08 9.77 -5.76
CA LEU A 13 5.38 10.08 -5.18
C LEU A 13 5.36 10.12 -3.64
N GLN A 14 4.34 10.75 -3.06
CA GLN A 14 4.20 10.83 -1.60
C GLN A 14 3.92 9.46 -0.98
N ILE A 15 3.10 8.64 -1.64
CA ILE A 15 2.78 7.27 -1.18
C ILE A 15 4.02 6.37 -1.27
N ALA A 16 4.73 6.38 -2.41
CA ALA A 16 5.97 5.64 -2.58
C ALA A 16 7.02 6.02 -1.52
N ALA A 17 7.24 7.32 -1.30
CA ALA A 17 8.16 7.80 -0.27
C ALA A 17 7.74 7.39 1.16
N HIS A 18 6.45 7.15 1.40
CA HIS A 18 5.95 6.71 2.70
C HIS A 18 6.08 5.21 2.92
N LEU A 19 5.80 4.40 1.89
CA LEU A 19 5.91 2.94 1.95
C LEU A 19 7.36 2.47 1.94
N GLY A 20 8.27 3.25 1.38
CA GLY A 20 9.70 2.99 1.41
C GLY A 20 10.29 2.69 0.03
N PRO A 21 11.60 2.39 -0.01
CA PRO A 21 12.37 2.37 -1.26
C PRO A 21 11.98 1.24 -2.22
N ASP A 22 11.35 0.18 -1.73
CA ASP A 22 10.90 -0.95 -2.53
C ASP A 22 9.63 -0.65 -3.34
N VAL A 23 8.92 0.43 -3.00
CA VAL A 23 7.69 0.84 -3.68
C VAL A 23 7.95 2.02 -4.59
N THR A 24 7.68 1.85 -5.88
CA THR A 24 7.85 2.90 -6.90
C THR A 24 6.54 3.58 -7.26
N THR A 25 6.62 4.79 -7.82
CA THR A 25 5.43 5.52 -8.31
C THR A 25 4.69 4.78 -9.42
N ASP A 26 5.41 3.99 -10.22
CA ASP A 26 4.85 3.13 -11.26
C ASP A 26 4.04 1.96 -10.66
N MET A 27 4.52 1.37 -9.56
CA MET A 27 3.76 0.36 -8.81
C MET A 27 2.44 0.92 -8.28
N ILE A 28 2.45 2.11 -7.69
CA ILE A 28 1.21 2.76 -7.22
C ILE A 28 0.22 2.97 -8.37
N ARG A 29 0.72 3.38 -9.55
CA ARG A 29 -0.13 3.55 -10.74
C ARG A 29 -0.70 2.23 -11.24
N LYS A 30 0.11 1.17 -11.25
CA LYS A 30 -0.34 -0.19 -11.62
C LYS A 30 -1.37 -0.75 -10.64
N TRP A 31 -1.23 -0.49 -9.35
CA TRP A 31 -2.23 -0.90 -8.37
C TRP A 31 -3.57 -0.19 -8.58
N ALA A 32 -3.58 1.02 -9.13
CA ALA A 32 -4.80 1.74 -9.47
C ALA A 32 -5.39 1.38 -10.85
N ASP A 33 -4.76 0.46 -11.60
CA ASP A 33 -5.21 0.03 -12.92
C ASP A 33 -6.19 -1.15 -12.79
N PRO A 34 -7.49 -0.97 -13.12
CA PRO A 34 -8.49 -2.02 -12.96
C PRO A 34 -8.28 -3.21 -13.90
N ASP A 35 -7.54 -3.04 -15.01
CA ASP A 35 -7.22 -4.15 -15.92
C ASP A 35 -6.08 -5.02 -15.38
N ARG A 36 -5.35 -4.54 -14.36
CA ARG A 36 -4.17 -5.22 -13.80
C ARG A 36 -4.35 -5.72 -12.38
N GLU A 37 -5.29 -5.17 -11.62
CA GLU A 37 -5.48 -5.52 -10.22
C GLU A 37 -6.91 -5.95 -9.95
N ALA A 38 -7.09 -7.11 -9.30
CA ALA A 38 -8.41 -7.62 -8.96
C ALA A 38 -9.14 -6.72 -7.95
N LYS A 39 -8.38 -6.02 -7.11
CA LYS A 39 -8.86 -4.98 -6.19
C LYS A 39 -8.05 -3.70 -6.41
N PRO A 40 -8.42 -2.87 -7.41
CA PRO A 40 -7.63 -1.70 -7.76
C PRO A 40 -7.71 -0.63 -6.68
N LEU A 41 -6.62 0.11 -6.53
CA LEU A 41 -6.45 1.18 -5.56
C LEU A 41 -7.29 2.40 -5.96
N THR A 42 -8.00 2.99 -5.00
CA THR A 42 -8.89 4.12 -5.28
C THR A 42 -8.10 5.35 -5.75
N ALA A 43 -8.39 5.87 -6.95
CA ALA A 43 -7.76 7.07 -7.48
C ALA A 43 -8.72 8.26 -7.45
N ILE A 44 -8.37 9.32 -6.72
CA ILE A 44 -9.15 10.57 -6.70
C ILE A 44 -8.42 11.64 -7.51
N ARG A 45 -9.10 12.21 -8.50
CA ARG A 45 -8.59 13.36 -9.27
C ARG A 45 -9.01 14.66 -8.59
N ALA A 46 -8.03 15.51 -8.26
CA ALA A 46 -8.28 16.87 -7.82
C ALA A 46 -7.39 17.84 -8.61
N GLY A 47 -8.04 18.59 -9.50
CA GLY A 47 -7.35 19.41 -10.51
C GLY A 47 -6.51 18.54 -11.45
N ARG A 48 -5.23 18.89 -11.59
CA ARG A 48 -4.26 18.15 -12.43
C ARG A 48 -3.58 16.98 -11.70
N ASN A 49 -3.89 16.76 -10.42
CA ASN A 49 -3.23 15.78 -9.58
C ASN A 49 -4.14 14.58 -9.31
N VAL A 50 -3.52 13.39 -9.24
CA VAL A 50 -4.17 12.16 -8.79
C VAL A 50 -3.67 11.82 -7.39
N TYR A 51 -4.60 11.51 -6.51
CA TYR A 51 -4.36 11.17 -5.12
C TYR A 51 -4.84 9.76 -4.84
N TYR A 52 -4.07 9.06 -4.02
CA TYR A 52 -4.21 7.65 -3.68
C TYR A 52 -4.30 7.51 -2.16
N PRO A 53 -5.23 6.72 -1.61
CA PRO A 53 -5.33 6.46 -0.18
C PRO A 53 -4.13 5.64 0.30
N LEU A 54 -3.55 6.08 1.42
CA LEU A 54 -2.38 5.46 2.01
C LEU A 54 -2.70 4.10 2.66
N ASP A 55 -3.87 3.96 3.26
CA ASP A 55 -4.31 2.70 3.88
C ASP A 55 -4.43 1.58 2.83
N GLU A 56 -5.11 1.84 1.71
CA GLU A 56 -5.23 0.84 0.64
C GLU A 56 -3.88 0.52 -0.01
N ALA A 57 -3.00 1.52 -0.15
CA ALA A 57 -1.64 1.29 -0.67
C ALA A 57 -0.82 0.39 0.25
N THR A 58 -0.97 0.55 1.56
CA THR A 58 -0.31 -0.27 2.58
C THR A 58 -0.85 -1.69 2.56
N ASP A 59 -2.17 -1.87 2.44
CA ASP A 59 -2.79 -3.20 2.36
C ASP A 59 -2.35 -3.98 1.12
N ILE A 60 -2.28 -3.29 -0.04
CA ILE A 60 -1.81 -3.92 -1.28
C ILE A 60 -0.33 -4.26 -1.16
N GLU A 61 0.52 -3.36 -0.66
CA GLU A 61 1.94 -3.64 -0.41
C GLU A 61 2.11 -4.87 0.48
N ALA A 62 1.44 -4.91 1.64
CA ALA A 62 1.51 -6.03 2.57
C ALA A 62 1.04 -7.33 1.91
N THR A 63 -0.08 -7.30 1.19
CA THR A 63 -0.59 -8.47 0.45
C THR A 63 0.39 -8.95 -0.60
N LYS A 64 0.99 -8.04 -1.39
CA LYS A 64 1.94 -8.40 -2.45
C LYS A 64 3.25 -8.92 -1.86
N HIS A 65 3.73 -8.34 -0.76
CA HIS A 65 4.87 -8.82 0.01
C HIS A 65 4.62 -10.22 0.59
N LEU A 66 3.41 -10.49 1.09
CA LEU A 66 3.02 -11.82 1.58
C LEU A 66 2.82 -12.84 0.44
N SER A 67 2.34 -12.40 -0.72
CA SER A 67 2.07 -13.26 -1.89
C SER A 67 3.30 -13.53 -2.79
N GLY A 68 4.45 -12.90 -2.50
CA GLY A 68 5.61 -12.88 -3.37
C GLY A 68 6.22 -14.26 -3.62
N ARG A 69 6.15 -14.67 -4.90
CA ARG A 69 6.88 -15.76 -5.60
C ARG A 69 8.41 -15.61 -5.54
N GLY A 70 8.96 -15.51 -4.33
CA GLY A 70 10.37 -15.24 -4.10
C GLY A 70 10.71 -15.13 -2.62
N ARG A 71 10.32 -16.15 -1.83
CA ARG A 71 10.66 -16.35 -0.41
C ARG A 71 10.16 -15.22 0.52
N PRO A 72 9.31 -15.52 1.52
CA PRO A 72 8.97 -14.51 2.52
C PRO A 72 10.28 -13.99 3.14
N ARG A 73 10.55 -12.69 2.98
CA ARG A 73 11.56 -12.03 3.81
C ARG A 73 10.99 -12.08 5.20
N ARG A 74 11.44 -13.10 5.95
CA ARG A 74 11.25 -13.36 7.38
C ARG A 74 10.55 -12.16 8.02
N LEU A 75 9.22 -12.24 8.04
CA LEU A 75 8.42 -11.42 8.94
C LEU A 75 9.10 -11.65 10.29
N ASP A 76 9.71 -10.59 10.82
CA ASP A 76 10.49 -10.65 12.04
C ASP A 76 9.69 -11.49 13.05
N GLU A 77 10.21 -12.67 13.43
CA GLU A 77 9.52 -13.66 14.27
C GLU A 77 9.05 -13.07 15.62
N LYS A 78 9.44 -11.83 15.90
CA LYS A 78 9.03 -11.04 17.06
C LYS A 78 7.61 -10.48 17.01
N ILE A 79 6.98 -10.29 15.84
CA ILE A 79 5.62 -9.69 15.80
C ILE A 79 4.51 -10.76 15.93
N MET A 80 4.71 -11.98 15.40
CA MET A 80 3.72 -13.06 15.54
C MET A 80 3.74 -13.77 16.90
N ALA A 81 4.84 -13.66 17.67
CA ALA A 81 4.91 -14.22 19.02
C ALA A 81 4.08 -13.44 20.07
N ALA A 82 3.62 -12.22 19.75
CA ALA A 82 2.83 -11.39 20.66
C ALA A 82 1.30 -11.59 20.54
N ALA A 83 0.83 -12.29 19.50
CA ALA A 83 -0.61 -12.52 19.27
C ALA A 83 -1.11 -13.89 19.78
N SER A 84 -0.21 -14.75 20.28
CA SER A 84 -0.54 -16.08 20.80
C SER A 84 -0.19 -16.21 22.28
N PHE A 85 -0.69 -15.31 23.12
CA PHE A 85 -0.71 -15.51 24.58
C PHE A 85 -1.81 -14.68 25.24
N VAL A 86 -3.08 -15.08 25.07
CA VAL A 86 -4.13 -14.79 26.06
C VAL A 86 -5.10 -15.98 26.12
N HIS A 87 -4.93 -16.77 27.19
CA HIS A 87 -5.83 -17.73 27.86
C HIS A 87 -6.54 -18.80 27.03
#